data_AF-A0A4Q3CBI3-F1
#
_entry.id   AF-A0A4Q3CBI3-F1
#
_cell.length_a   1.000
_cell.length_b   1.000
_cell.length_c   1.000
_cell.angle_alpha   90.00
_cell.angle_beta   90.00
_cell.angle_gamma   90.00
#
_symmetry.space_group_name_H-M   'P 1'
#
loop_
_entity.id
_entity.type
_entity.pdbx_description
1 polymer ?
#
loop_
_entity_poly.entity_id
_entity_poly.type
_entity_poly.pdbx_seq_one_letter_code
_entity_poly.pdbx_strand_id
1 'polypeptide(L)'
;MTRYNPSLVDDFLAHHWTYRPVDATFMGDTAHDALLPPVGDEVLAAERAANAALRQRVQNTDIPEDIGPRLDRRMMLAELAVQDLAAEQRPSFANPAWYTGEAAFSVISLLLPQSAPVRHDALATRLRAIPGLLHAAAEHLAGRPTPKGWVSRARREAAAMAEF
;
A
#
# COMPACT_ATOMS: atom_id res chain seq x y z
N MET A 1 14.29 18.62 20.30
CA MET A 1 14.54 17.70 19.17
C MET A 1 15.19 16.46 19.73
N THR A 2 14.72 15.29 19.32
CA THR A 2 15.29 13.98 19.70
C THR A 2 16.45 13.64 18.76
N ARG A 3 17.43 12.85 19.21
CA ARG A 3 18.48 12.35 18.32
C ARG A 3 17.90 11.38 17.29
N TYR A 4 18.31 11.49 16.04
CA TYR A 4 17.96 10.59 14.96
C TYR A 4 18.53 9.20 15.24
N ASN A 5 17.68 8.19 15.05
CA ASN A 5 18.05 6.79 15.16
C ASN A 5 17.74 6.12 13.80
N PRO A 6 18.71 5.45 13.16
CA PRO A 6 18.46 4.72 11.92
C PRO A 6 17.32 3.70 11.98
N SER A 7 16.99 3.16 13.17
CA SER A 7 15.83 2.27 13.33
C SER A 7 14.48 2.94 13.00
N LEU A 8 14.44 4.27 12.87
CA LEU A 8 13.28 5.00 12.40
C LEU A 8 12.91 4.63 10.94
N VAL A 9 13.88 4.16 10.15
CA VAL A 9 13.62 3.61 8.81
C VAL A 9 12.82 2.31 8.93
N ASP A 10 13.17 1.44 9.86
CA ASP A 10 12.43 0.19 10.11
C ASP A 10 10.99 0.50 10.56
N ASP A 11 10.82 1.46 11.48
CA ASP A 11 9.50 1.94 11.89
C ASP A 11 8.67 2.47 10.72
N PHE A 12 9.31 3.22 9.81
CA PHE A 12 8.67 3.75 8.61
C PHE A 12 8.25 2.64 7.65
N LEU A 13 9.12 1.67 7.40
CA LEU A 13 8.83 0.54 6.51
C LEU A 13 7.73 -0.35 7.09
N ALA A 14 7.78 -0.68 8.38
CA ALA A 14 6.75 -1.45 9.06
C ALA A 14 5.37 -0.76 8.99
N HIS A 15 5.36 0.56 9.21
CA HIS A 15 4.17 1.38 9.03
C HIS A 15 3.68 1.35 7.57
N HIS A 16 4.57 1.54 6.60
CA HIS A 16 4.22 1.53 5.18
C HIS A 16 3.62 0.18 4.73
N TRP A 17 4.24 -0.93 5.14
CA TRP A 17 3.81 -2.28 4.80
C TRP A 17 2.47 -2.68 5.43
N THR A 18 2.06 -2.02 6.52
CA THR A 18 0.72 -2.20 7.10
C THR A 18 -0.39 -1.85 6.10
N TYR A 19 -0.19 -0.79 5.30
CA TYR A 19 -1.17 -0.34 4.31
C TYR A 19 -0.85 -0.82 2.89
N ARG A 20 0.39 -1.25 2.64
CA ARG A 20 0.89 -1.71 1.35
C ARG A 20 1.61 -3.07 1.43
N PRO A 21 0.95 -4.13 1.90
CA PRO A 21 1.59 -5.45 2.03
C PRO A 21 1.95 -6.07 0.67
N VAL A 22 1.26 -5.71 -0.41
CA VAL A 22 1.58 -6.17 -1.77
C VAL A 22 2.87 -5.53 -2.26
N ASP A 23 3.07 -4.24 -2.01
CA ASP A 23 4.34 -3.55 -2.31
C ASP A 23 5.49 -4.16 -1.50
N ALA A 24 5.25 -4.53 -0.24
CA ALA A 24 6.23 -5.22 0.61
C ALA A 24 6.72 -6.53 -0.05
N THR A 25 5.79 -7.39 -0.48
CA THR A 25 6.08 -8.61 -1.24
C THR A 25 6.88 -8.32 -2.51
N PHE A 26 6.48 -7.30 -3.27
CA PHE A 26 7.17 -6.92 -4.49
C PHE A 26 8.61 -6.47 -4.24
N MET A 27 8.85 -5.79 -3.11
CA MET A 27 10.19 -5.37 -2.67
C MET A 27 11.00 -6.51 -2.02
N GLY A 28 10.45 -7.72 -1.95
CA GLY A 28 11.14 -8.91 -1.46
C GLY A 28 10.89 -9.23 0.02
N ASP A 29 10.03 -8.48 0.71
CA ASP A 29 9.64 -8.82 2.07
C ASP A 29 8.62 -9.97 2.08
N THR A 30 9.02 -11.10 2.65
CA THR A 30 8.19 -12.32 2.66
C THR A 30 7.20 -12.38 3.82
N ALA A 31 7.34 -11.51 4.83
CA ALA A 31 6.47 -11.53 6.01
C ALA A 31 5.04 -11.09 5.67
N HIS A 32 4.85 -10.36 4.57
CA HIS A 32 3.56 -9.83 4.13
C HIS A 32 2.96 -10.59 2.93
N ASP A 33 3.56 -11.70 2.51
CA ASP A 33 3.16 -12.45 1.31
C ASP A 33 1.72 -12.98 1.34
N ALA A 34 1.20 -13.26 2.53
CA ALA A 34 -0.16 -13.75 2.70
C ALA A 34 -1.22 -12.63 2.79
N LEU A 35 -0.80 -11.37 2.86
CA LEU A 35 -1.67 -10.24 3.19
C LEU A 35 -2.15 -9.51 1.93
N LEU A 36 -3.36 -8.95 2.03
CA LEU A 36 -3.91 -7.94 1.12
C LEU A 36 -4.03 -6.60 1.85
N PRO A 37 -4.06 -5.46 1.14
CA PRO A 37 -4.21 -4.16 1.77
C PRO A 37 -5.50 -4.08 2.59
N PRO A 38 -5.48 -3.45 3.77
CA PRO A 38 -6.71 -3.17 4.50
C PRO A 38 -7.59 -2.22 3.67
N VAL A 39 -8.91 -2.44 3.71
CA VAL A 39 -9.90 -1.61 3.03
C VAL A 39 -11.06 -1.29 3.95
N GLY A 40 -11.67 -0.12 3.78
CA GLY A 40 -12.81 0.34 4.56
C GLY A 40 -12.79 1.85 4.77
N ASP A 41 -13.95 2.41 5.13
CA ASP A 41 -14.09 3.87 5.31
C ASP A 41 -13.17 4.40 6.43
N GLU A 42 -12.95 3.62 7.50
CA GLU A 42 -12.09 4.02 8.62
C GLU A 42 -10.60 3.84 8.34
N VAL A 43 -10.24 2.97 7.38
CA VAL A 43 -8.82 2.64 7.10
C VAL A 43 -8.06 3.85 6.60
N LEU A 44 -8.65 4.64 5.69
CA LEU A 44 -8.00 5.84 5.16
C LEU A 44 -7.80 6.90 6.26
N ALA A 45 -8.80 7.09 7.12
CA ALA A 45 -8.71 8.01 8.24
C ALA A 45 -7.61 7.57 9.23
N ALA A 46 -7.55 6.27 9.54
CA ALA A 46 -6.51 5.69 10.39
C ALA A 46 -5.11 5.83 9.77
N GLU A 47 -4.96 5.53 8.48
CA GLU A 47 -3.70 5.69 7.73
C GLU A 47 -3.22 7.14 7.79
N ARG A 48 -4.10 8.10 7.53
CA ARG A 48 -3.75 9.54 7.59
C ARG A 48 -3.32 9.98 8.99
N ALA A 49 -4.03 9.55 10.02
CA ALA A 49 -3.68 9.86 11.40
C ALA A 49 -2.30 9.27 11.78
N ALA A 50 -2.05 8.02 11.38
CA ALA A 50 -0.77 7.35 11.62
C ALA A 50 0.37 7.98 10.81
N ASN A 51 0.14 8.35 9.54
CA ASN A 51 1.08 9.10 8.70
C ASN A 51 1.46 10.44 9.35
N ALA A 52 0.47 11.19 9.85
CA ALA A 52 0.70 12.46 10.52
C ALA A 52 1.54 12.29 11.79
N ALA A 53 1.23 11.29 12.62
CA ALA A 53 1.99 10.97 13.83
C ALA A 53 3.44 10.57 13.50
N LEU A 54 3.64 9.70 12.51
CA LEU A 54 4.98 9.28 12.08
C LEU A 54 5.77 10.46 11.50
N ARG A 55 5.14 11.29 10.66
CA ARG A 55 5.77 12.49 10.11
C ARG A 55 6.24 13.43 11.22
N GLN A 56 5.40 13.66 12.23
CA GLN A 56 5.76 14.49 13.38
C GLN A 56 6.95 13.90 14.14
N ARG A 57 6.98 12.57 14.36
CA ARG A 57 8.13 11.89 14.99
C ARG A 57 9.42 12.12 14.20
N VAL A 58 9.40 11.96 12.88
CA VAL A 58 10.57 12.17 12.01
C VAL A 58 11.00 13.65 11.99
N GLN A 59 10.05 14.58 11.94
CA GLN A 59 10.33 16.02 11.99
C GLN A 59 11.00 16.44 13.30
N ASN A 60 10.62 15.80 14.41
CA ASN A 60 11.15 16.09 15.73
C ASN A 60 12.55 15.53 15.98
N THR A 61 13.13 14.76 15.05
CA THR A 61 14.54 14.38 15.12
C THR A 61 15.46 15.51 14.65
N ASP A 62 16.69 15.55 15.15
CA ASP A 62 17.77 16.30 14.54
C ASP A 62 17.99 15.89 13.07
N ILE A 63 18.66 16.78 12.33
CA ILE A 63 19.10 16.51 10.97
C ILE A 63 20.46 15.83 11.08
N PRO A 64 20.62 14.57 10.62
CA PRO A 64 21.91 13.90 10.66
C PRO A 64 22.98 14.63 9.85
N GLU A 65 24.23 14.59 10.32
CA GLU A 65 25.38 15.13 9.59
C GLU A 65 25.75 14.25 8.39
N ASP A 66 25.69 12.93 8.58
CA ASP A 66 26.00 11.92 7.56
C ASP A 66 25.00 11.93 6.42
N ILE A 67 25.51 11.75 5.20
CA ILE A 67 24.69 11.87 3.98
C ILE A 67 23.58 10.81 3.89
N GLY A 68 23.84 9.56 4.27
CA GLY A 68 22.87 8.46 4.21
C GLY A 68 21.65 8.71 5.11
N PRO A 69 21.83 8.76 6.44
CA PRO A 69 20.75 9.07 7.38
C PRO A 69 19.99 10.38 7.09
N ARG A 70 20.70 11.40 6.60
CA ARG A 70 20.08 12.66 6.17
C ARG A 70 19.19 12.49 4.94
N LEU A 71 19.61 11.67 3.98
CA LEU A 71 18.81 11.32 2.81
C LEU A 71 17.59 10.49 3.23
N ASP A 72 17.75 9.47 4.06
CA ASP A 72 16.66 8.62 4.56
C ASP A 72 15.59 9.48 5.27
N ARG A 73 16.03 10.36 6.19
CA ARG A 73 15.13 11.30 6.86
C ARG A 73 14.36 12.18 5.86
N ARG A 74 15.04 12.70 4.84
CA ARG A 74 14.40 13.54 3.81
C ARG A 74 13.42 12.74 2.97
N MET A 75 13.74 11.51 2.60
CA MET A 75 12.88 10.62 1.81
C MET A 75 11.62 10.24 2.59
N MET A 76 11.74 9.83 3.86
CA MET A 76 10.59 9.53 4.72
C MET A 76 9.64 10.73 4.83
N LEU A 77 10.17 11.93 5.06
CA LEU A 77 9.35 13.14 5.16
C LEU A 77 8.66 13.51 3.84
N ALA A 78 9.34 13.33 2.71
CA ALA A 78 8.78 13.60 1.40
C ALA A 78 7.68 12.60 1.04
N GLU A 79 7.92 11.32 1.28
CA GLU A 79 6.96 10.25 1.00
C GLU A 79 5.68 10.42 1.84
N LEU A 80 5.81 10.67 3.15
CA LEU A 80 4.65 10.91 4.03
C LEU A 80 3.84 12.15 3.59
N ALA A 81 4.51 13.19 3.07
CA ALA A 81 3.84 14.37 2.56
C ALA A 81 3.08 14.09 1.24
N VAL A 82 3.66 13.26 0.35
CA VAL A 82 3.00 12.81 -0.89
C VAL A 82 1.80 11.94 -0.58
N GLN A 83 1.92 11.02 0.38
CA GLN A 83 0.83 10.13 0.79
C GLN A 83 -0.35 10.90 1.37
N ASP A 84 -0.12 11.87 2.24
CA ASP A 84 -1.19 12.71 2.80
C ASP A 84 -1.88 13.53 1.70
N LEU A 85 -1.11 14.15 0.79
CA LEU A 85 -1.68 14.87 -0.34
C LEU A 85 -2.49 13.98 -1.28
N ALA A 86 -2.01 12.76 -1.55
CA ALA A 86 -2.72 11.78 -2.36
C ALA A 86 -4.03 11.35 -1.70
N ALA A 87 -4.02 11.10 -0.39
CA ALA A 87 -5.22 10.75 0.37
C ALA A 87 -6.28 11.87 0.35
N GLU A 88 -5.86 13.14 0.37
CA GLU A 88 -6.76 14.29 0.29
C GLU A 88 -7.34 14.50 -1.12
N GLN A 89 -6.49 14.48 -2.14
CA GLN A 89 -6.89 14.89 -3.49
C GLN A 89 -7.45 13.74 -4.32
N ARG A 90 -6.99 12.52 -4.07
CA ARG A 90 -7.24 11.33 -4.90
C ARG A 90 -7.35 10.09 -4.03
N PRO A 91 -8.34 10.02 -3.11
CA PRO A 91 -8.49 8.91 -2.19
C PRO A 91 -8.61 7.60 -2.96
N SER A 92 -7.66 6.68 -2.73
CA SER A 92 -7.54 5.41 -3.46
C SER A 92 -8.84 4.60 -3.45
N PHE A 93 -9.56 4.60 -2.32
CA PHE A 93 -10.79 3.82 -2.16
C PHE A 93 -11.97 4.32 -3.00
N ALA A 94 -11.91 5.56 -3.52
CA ALA A 94 -12.89 6.08 -4.49
C ALA A 94 -12.59 5.61 -5.93
N ASN A 95 -11.45 4.98 -6.17
CA ASN A 95 -11.02 4.56 -7.49
C ASN A 95 -11.17 3.03 -7.68
N PRO A 96 -12.13 2.54 -8.47
CA PRO A 96 -12.27 1.09 -8.74
C PRO A 96 -11.02 0.45 -9.35
N ALA A 97 -10.20 1.22 -10.08
CA ALA A 97 -8.96 0.71 -10.68
C ALA A 97 -7.86 0.46 -9.62
N TRP A 98 -7.96 1.08 -8.44
CA TRP A 98 -7.05 0.76 -7.34
C TRP A 98 -7.29 -0.67 -6.84
N TYR A 99 -8.54 -1.04 -6.55
CA TYR A 99 -8.87 -2.39 -6.07
C TYR A 99 -8.54 -3.51 -7.07
N THR A 100 -8.85 -3.29 -8.35
CA THR A 100 -8.56 -4.28 -9.41
C THR A 100 -7.06 -4.37 -9.68
N GLY A 101 -6.33 -3.26 -9.59
CA GLY A 101 -4.87 -3.23 -9.58
C GLY A 101 -4.27 -4.02 -8.42
N GLU A 102 -4.70 -3.77 -7.18
CA GLU A 102 -4.23 -4.49 -5.99
C GLU A 102 -4.56 -5.99 -6.07
N ALA A 103 -5.77 -6.36 -6.50
CA ALA A 103 -6.14 -7.76 -6.69
C ALA A 103 -5.20 -8.47 -7.68
N ALA A 104 -4.99 -7.88 -8.86
CA ALA A 104 -4.09 -8.45 -9.87
C ALA A 104 -2.63 -8.49 -9.40
N PHE A 105 -2.13 -7.38 -8.84
CA PHE A 105 -0.73 -7.27 -8.43
C PHE A 105 -0.41 -8.12 -7.20
N SER A 106 -1.40 -8.40 -6.35
CA SER A 106 -1.25 -9.34 -5.23
C SER A 106 -0.88 -10.76 -5.68
N VAL A 107 -1.35 -11.17 -6.87
CA VAL A 107 -1.01 -12.45 -7.51
C VAL A 107 0.31 -12.32 -8.25
N ILE A 108 0.44 -11.31 -9.11
CA ILE A 108 1.61 -11.11 -9.97
C ILE A 108 2.89 -11.01 -9.13
N SER A 109 2.89 -10.23 -8.05
CA SER A 109 4.06 -10.02 -7.18
C SER A 109 4.64 -11.31 -6.59
N LEU A 110 3.83 -12.38 -6.43
CA LEU A 110 4.30 -13.69 -5.96
C LEU A 110 4.81 -14.61 -7.09
N LEU A 111 4.46 -14.29 -8.33
CA LEU A 111 4.74 -15.09 -9.53
C LEU A 111 5.82 -14.47 -10.43
N LEU A 112 6.29 -13.26 -10.13
CA LEU A 112 7.41 -12.65 -10.84
C LEU A 112 8.64 -13.57 -10.83
N PRO A 113 9.48 -13.55 -11.88
CA PRO A 113 10.69 -14.36 -11.94
C PRO A 113 11.56 -14.15 -10.70
N GLN A 114 11.82 -15.24 -9.99
CA GLN A 114 12.64 -15.25 -8.79
C GLN A 114 13.51 -16.51 -8.74
N SER A 115 14.62 -16.44 -8.00
CA SER A 115 15.53 -17.57 -7.79
C SER A 115 15.02 -18.57 -6.76
N ALA A 116 14.03 -18.18 -5.94
CA ALA A 116 13.43 -19.03 -4.92
C ALA A 116 12.18 -19.76 -5.47
N PRO A 117 11.78 -20.90 -4.86
CA PRO A 117 10.54 -21.56 -5.22
C PRO A 117 9.32 -20.66 -5.04
N VAL A 118 8.28 -20.88 -5.85
CA VAL A 118 7.00 -20.19 -5.70
C VAL A 118 6.43 -20.46 -4.31
N ARG A 119 5.95 -19.40 -3.67
CA ARG A 119 5.36 -19.41 -2.33
C ARG A 119 3.87 -19.75 -2.42
N HIS A 120 3.58 -21.04 -2.64
CA HIS A 120 2.24 -21.53 -2.97
C HIS A 120 1.20 -21.21 -1.89
N ASP A 121 1.54 -21.32 -0.60
CA ASP A 121 0.60 -21.08 0.49
C ASP A 121 0.17 -19.61 0.57
N ALA A 122 1.12 -18.69 0.37
CA ALA A 122 0.84 -17.26 0.32
C ALA A 122 -0.03 -16.91 -0.89
N LEU A 123 0.29 -17.47 -2.05
CA LEU A 123 -0.50 -17.31 -3.28
C LEU A 123 -1.93 -17.80 -3.09
N ALA A 124 -2.11 -19.01 -2.56
CA ALA A 124 -3.42 -19.58 -2.29
C ALA A 124 -4.21 -18.74 -1.27
N THR A 125 -3.51 -18.16 -0.28
CA THR A 125 -4.15 -17.29 0.71
C THR A 125 -4.65 -15.99 0.10
N ARG A 126 -3.84 -15.32 -0.75
CA ARG A 126 -4.28 -14.13 -1.48
C ARG A 126 -5.43 -14.42 -2.43
N LEU A 127 -5.35 -15.50 -3.21
CA LEU A 127 -6.43 -15.91 -4.12
C LEU A 127 -7.76 -16.12 -3.39
N ARG A 128 -7.74 -16.74 -2.20
CA ARG A 128 -8.94 -16.88 -1.36
C ARG A 128 -9.46 -15.57 -0.78
N ALA A 129 -8.59 -14.58 -0.55
CA ALA A 129 -8.95 -13.29 0.04
C ALA A 129 -9.44 -12.25 -0.99
N ILE A 130 -9.04 -12.35 -2.26
CA ILE A 130 -9.43 -11.42 -3.34
C ILE A 130 -10.95 -11.22 -3.43
N PRO A 131 -11.81 -12.26 -3.37
CA PRO A 131 -13.26 -12.04 -3.39
C PRO A 131 -13.75 -11.11 -2.28
N GLY A 132 -13.19 -11.21 -1.07
CA GLY A 132 -13.52 -10.33 0.05
C GLY A 132 -13.10 -8.89 -0.20
N LEU A 133 -11.89 -8.67 -0.72
CA LEU A 133 -11.41 -7.34 -1.14
C LEU A 133 -12.35 -6.70 -2.18
N LEU A 134 -12.72 -7.46 -3.21
CA LEU A 134 -13.59 -6.97 -4.30
C LEU A 134 -15.03 -6.74 -3.83
N HIS A 135 -15.52 -7.55 -2.88
CA HIS A 135 -16.83 -7.32 -2.27
C HIS A 135 -16.86 -6.02 -1.47
N ALA A 136 -15.88 -5.79 -0.60
CA ALA A 136 -15.74 -4.54 0.14
C ALA A 136 -15.60 -3.32 -0.79
N ALA A 137 -14.89 -3.48 -1.92
CA ALA A 137 -14.82 -2.45 -2.95
C ALA A 137 -16.19 -2.13 -3.55
N ALA A 138 -16.98 -3.16 -3.88
CA ALA A 138 -18.31 -2.99 -4.45
C ALA A 138 -19.26 -2.29 -3.46
N GLU A 139 -19.22 -2.65 -2.17
CA GLU A 139 -19.99 -1.98 -1.13
C GLU A 139 -19.59 -0.53 -0.95
N HIS A 140 -18.28 -0.25 -0.87
CA HIS A 140 -17.77 1.11 -0.72
C HIS A 140 -18.14 2.00 -1.90
N LEU A 141 -18.06 1.49 -3.13
CA LEU A 141 -18.30 2.26 -4.35
C LEU A 141 -19.79 2.39 -4.69
N ALA A 142 -20.67 1.59 -4.08
CA ALA A 142 -22.10 1.58 -4.38
C ALA A 142 -22.73 2.97 -4.20
N GLY A 143 -23.40 3.46 -5.25
CA GLY A 143 -24.07 4.76 -5.24
C GLY A 143 -23.14 5.99 -5.25
N ARG A 144 -21.81 5.80 -5.23
CA ARG A 144 -20.85 6.91 -5.24
C ARG A 144 -20.50 7.32 -6.68
N PRO A 145 -20.46 8.64 -6.98
CA PRO A 145 -20.08 9.12 -8.31
C PRO A 145 -18.62 8.78 -8.60
N THR A 146 -18.37 8.06 -9.69
CA THR A 146 -17.02 7.60 -10.08
C THR A 146 -16.71 8.01 -11.52
N PRO A 147 -15.53 8.57 -11.80
CA PRO A 147 -15.11 8.90 -13.16
C PRO A 147 -15.19 7.71 -14.12
N LYS A 148 -15.83 7.90 -15.30
CA LYS A 148 -16.01 6.84 -16.31
C LYS A 148 -14.69 6.18 -16.74
N GLY A 149 -13.61 6.97 -16.83
CA GLY A 149 -12.28 6.45 -17.18
C GLY A 149 -11.75 5.44 -16.16
N TRP A 150 -11.98 5.68 -14.88
CA TRP A 150 -11.59 4.75 -13.80
C TRP A 150 -12.39 3.46 -13.87
N VAL A 151 -13.71 3.55 -14.04
CA VAL A 151 -14.59 2.39 -14.20
C VAL A 151 -14.19 1.56 -15.43
N SER A 152 -13.90 2.23 -16.56
CA SER A 152 -13.47 1.58 -17.79
C SER A 152 -12.16 0.83 -17.61
N ARG A 153 -11.17 1.43 -16.93
CA ARG A 153 -9.90 0.78 -16.60
C ARG A 153 -10.12 -0.44 -15.69
N ALA A 154 -10.83 -0.28 -14.59
CA ALA A 154 -11.10 -1.35 -13.64
C ALA A 154 -11.79 -2.56 -14.30
N ARG A 155 -12.74 -2.32 -15.21
CA ARG A 155 -13.41 -3.38 -15.97
C ARG A 155 -12.44 -4.15 -16.87
N ARG A 156 -11.51 -3.47 -17.55
CA ARG A 156 -10.49 -4.13 -18.38
C ARG A 156 -9.54 -4.97 -17.53
N GLU A 157 -9.07 -4.42 -16.42
CA GLU A 157 -8.19 -5.12 -15.48
C GLU A 157 -8.88 -6.36 -14.88
N ALA A 158 -10.13 -6.22 -14.44
CA ALA A 158 -10.91 -7.34 -13.90
C ALA A 158 -11.19 -8.44 -14.95
N ALA A 159 -11.54 -8.06 -16.18
CA ALA A 159 -11.78 -9.02 -17.27
C ALA A 159 -10.50 -9.80 -17.60
N ALA A 160 -9.37 -9.10 -17.75
CA ALA A 160 -8.08 -9.73 -17.99
C ALA A 160 -7.69 -10.68 -16.85
N MET A 161 -7.91 -10.28 -15.59
CA MET A 161 -7.61 -11.14 -14.43
C MET A 161 -8.47 -12.39 -14.39
N ALA A 162 -9.73 -12.33 -14.83
CA ALA A 162 -10.65 -13.46 -14.83
C ALA A 162 -10.36 -14.51 -15.92
N GLU A 163 -9.49 -14.19 -16.88
CA GLU A 163 -9.05 -15.13 -17.93
C GLU A 163 -7.88 -16.02 -17.49
N PHE A 164 -7.23 -15.71 -16.36
CA PHE A 164 -6.17 -16.50 -15.74
C PHE A 164 -6.72 -17.51 -14.73
#